data_AF-A0A969WUV9-F1
#
_entry.id   AF-A0A969WUV9-F1
#
_cell.length_a   1.000
_cell.length_b   1.000
_cell.length_c   1.000
_cell.angle_alpha   90.00
_cell.angle_beta   90.00
_cell.angle_gamma   90.00
#
_symmetry.space_group_name_H-M   'P 1'
#
loop_
_entity.id
_entity.type
_entity.pdbx_description
1 polymer ?
#
loop_
_entity_poly.entity_id
_entity_poly.type
_entity_poly.pdbx_seq_one_letter_code
_entity_poly.pdbx_strand_id
1 'polypeptide(L)'
;MKKLRQKFILLLTLFVVVIGFGSWVVLIHFFPQLAFFDYPLIPLFFFVIGVVSIYILTGLKIDRPNKLLNTFMLVRGIKMFLALILTTIYWLLDRAEIKSFAIMMVVFYLCYLFLETYIYIKLETWNRKNLPAINKKEKQ
;
A
#
# COMPACT_ATOMS: atom_id res chain seq x y z
N MET A 1 13.61 1.04 14.95
CA MET A 1 12.89 1.02 13.65
C MET A 1 12.82 -0.35 12.96
N LYS A 2 13.92 -1.14 12.87
CA LYS A 2 13.93 -2.43 12.12
C LYS A 2 12.79 -3.41 12.51
N LYS A 3 12.55 -3.62 13.81
CA LYS A 3 11.45 -4.49 14.31
C LYS A 3 10.05 -3.99 13.96
N LEU A 4 9.83 -2.66 13.93
CA LEU A 4 8.55 -2.06 13.54
C LEU A 4 8.30 -2.22 12.04
N ARG A 5 9.33 -1.95 11.23
CA ARG A 5 9.31 -2.12 9.78
C ARG A 5 8.97 -3.56 9.38
N GLN A 6 9.61 -4.55 10.00
CA GLN A 6 9.30 -5.97 9.74
C GLN A 6 7.84 -6.31 10.06
N LYS A 7 7.29 -5.80 11.16
CA LYS A 7 5.87 -6.00 11.49
C LYS A 7 4.93 -5.43 10.42
N PHE A 8 5.24 -4.24 9.89
CA PHE A 8 4.42 -3.63 8.83
C PHE A 8 4.55 -4.36 7.49
N ILE A 9 5.76 -4.80 7.12
CA ILE A 9 5.97 -5.60 5.90
C ILE A 9 5.23 -6.93 6.02
N LEU A 10 5.29 -7.59 7.18
CA LEU A 10 4.56 -8.83 7.42
C LEU A 10 3.04 -8.63 7.35
N LEU A 11 2.53 -7.55 7.94
CA LEU A 11 1.12 -7.17 7.86
C LEU A 11 0.69 -6.90 6.41
N LEU A 12 1.49 -6.16 5.64
CA LEU A 12 1.25 -5.93 4.21
C LEU A 12 1.25 -7.22 3.41
N THR A 13 2.21 -8.10 3.66
CA THR A 13 2.31 -9.39 2.96
C THR A 13 1.07 -10.22 3.22
N LEU A 14 0.66 -10.35 4.49
CA LEU A 14 -0.53 -11.09 4.88
C LEU A 14 -1.79 -10.49 4.25
N PHE A 15 -1.91 -9.16 4.24
CA PHE A 15 -3.02 -8.48 3.60
C PHE A 15 -3.09 -8.74 2.09
N VAL A 16 -1.97 -8.59 1.37
CA VAL A 16 -1.93 -8.82 -0.08
C VAL A 16 -2.22 -10.30 -0.41
N VAL A 17 -1.75 -11.23 0.41
CA VAL A 17 -2.05 -12.67 0.21
C VAL A 17 -3.53 -12.95 0.44
N VAL A 18 -4.11 -12.44 1.54
CA VAL A 18 -5.53 -12.68 1.87
C VAL A 18 -6.46 -12.02 0.86
N ILE A 19 -6.22 -10.75 0.51
CA ILE A 19 -7.06 -10.03 -0.47
C ILE A 19 -6.78 -10.51 -1.89
N GLY A 20 -5.53 -10.80 -2.23
CA GLY A 20 -5.10 -11.44 -3.49
C GLY A 20 -5.82 -12.76 -3.73
N PHE A 21 -5.60 -13.72 -2.84
CA PHE A 21 -6.23 -15.03 -2.97
C PHE A 21 -7.75 -14.95 -2.83
N GLY A 22 -8.25 -14.17 -1.87
CA GLY A 22 -9.68 -14.02 -1.64
C GLY A 22 -10.41 -13.43 -2.84
N SER A 23 -9.89 -12.35 -3.43
CA SER A 23 -10.54 -11.75 -4.60
C SER A 23 -10.38 -12.57 -5.87
N TRP A 24 -9.32 -13.37 -6.02
CA TRP A 24 -9.21 -14.36 -7.09
C TRP A 24 -10.31 -15.43 -7.01
N VAL A 25 -10.54 -15.99 -5.81
CA VAL A 25 -11.61 -16.97 -5.56
C VAL A 25 -12.98 -16.35 -5.84
N VAL A 26 -13.21 -15.12 -5.37
CA VAL A 26 -14.46 -14.40 -5.62
C VAL A 26 -14.66 -14.13 -7.12
N LEU A 27 -13.59 -13.79 -7.85
CA LEU A 27 -13.64 -13.59 -9.30
C LEU A 27 -14.13 -14.84 -10.02
N ILE A 28 -13.52 -15.99 -9.74
CA ILE A 28 -13.84 -17.23 -10.44
C ILE A 28 -15.25 -17.73 -10.11
N HIS A 29 -15.70 -17.60 -8.86
CA HIS A 29 -17.02 -18.11 -8.44
C HIS A 29 -18.18 -17.17 -8.76
N PHE A 30 -18.04 -15.85 -8.55
CA PHE A 30 -19.15 -14.91 -8.63
C PHE A 30 -19.12 -14.08 -9.91
N PHE A 31 -17.94 -13.80 -10.47
CA PHE A 31 -17.78 -12.93 -11.63
C PHE A 31 -16.83 -13.53 -12.68
N PRO A 32 -17.13 -14.71 -13.25
CA PRO A 32 -16.24 -15.40 -14.19
C PRO A 32 -15.94 -14.55 -15.44
N GLN A 33 -16.86 -13.67 -15.83
CA GLN A 33 -16.68 -12.68 -16.91
C GLN A 33 -15.64 -11.60 -16.61
N LEU A 34 -15.28 -11.41 -15.33
CA LEU A 34 -14.23 -10.51 -14.86
C LEU A 34 -12.93 -11.25 -14.56
N ALA A 35 -12.86 -12.58 -14.75
CA ALA A 35 -11.62 -13.32 -14.60
C ALA A 35 -10.70 -13.06 -15.79
N PHE A 36 -9.44 -12.74 -15.51
CA PHE A 36 -8.42 -12.46 -16.53
C PHE A 36 -7.07 -13.04 -16.12
N PHE A 37 -6.25 -13.37 -17.12
CA PHE A 37 -4.96 -14.03 -16.91
C PHE A 37 -3.95 -13.13 -16.18
N ASP A 38 -3.95 -11.83 -16.50
CA ASP A 38 -3.01 -10.86 -15.95
C ASP A 38 -3.37 -10.39 -14.52
N TYR A 39 -4.35 -11.01 -13.85
CA TYR A 39 -4.78 -10.66 -12.50
C TYR A 39 -3.66 -10.62 -11.45
N PRO A 40 -2.71 -11.58 -11.39
CA PRO A 40 -1.62 -11.58 -10.41
C PRO A 40 -0.74 -10.33 -10.45
N LEU A 41 -0.76 -9.58 -11.56
CA LEU A 41 -0.04 -8.32 -11.71
C LEU A 41 -0.52 -7.26 -10.71
N ILE A 42 -1.82 -7.22 -10.38
CA ILE A 42 -2.40 -6.21 -9.49
C ILE A 42 -1.91 -6.41 -8.03
N PRO A 43 -2.08 -7.58 -7.39
CA PRO A 43 -1.53 -7.82 -6.06
C PRO A 43 -0.01 -7.59 -5.99
N LEU A 44 0.72 -7.99 -7.04
CA LEU A 44 2.18 -7.80 -7.10
C LEU A 44 2.57 -6.32 -7.12
N PHE A 45 1.90 -5.51 -7.95
CA PHE A 45 2.10 -4.06 -7.99
C PHE A 45 1.88 -3.42 -6.62
N PHE A 46 0.76 -3.73 -5.96
CA PHE A 46 0.45 -3.20 -4.64
C PHE A 46 1.43 -3.66 -3.56
N PHE A 47 1.94 -4.87 -3.67
CA PHE A 47 2.97 -5.37 -2.77
C PHE A 47 4.26 -4.55 -2.87
N VAL A 48 4.80 -4.39 -4.09
CA VAL A 48 6.06 -3.65 -4.31
C VAL A 48 5.92 -2.21 -3.83
N ILE A 49 4.86 -1.53 -4.28
CA ILE A 49 4.56 -0.15 -3.90
C ILE A 49 4.36 -0.03 -2.38
N GLY A 50 3.70 -1.01 -1.76
CA GLY A 50 3.50 -1.01 -0.32
C GLY A 50 4.78 -1.19 0.47
N VAL A 51 5.67 -2.08 0.04
CA VAL A 51 6.99 -2.24 0.65
C VAL A 51 7.76 -0.92 0.56
N VAL A 52 7.89 -0.34 -0.63
CA VAL A 52 8.56 0.95 -0.86
C VAL A 52 8.03 2.04 0.07
N SER A 53 6.72 2.09 0.24
CA SER A 53 6.07 3.11 1.09
C SER A 53 6.34 2.93 2.56
N ILE A 54 6.37 1.68 3.03
CA ILE A 54 6.77 1.38 4.40
C ILE A 54 8.23 1.80 4.60
N TYR A 55 9.12 1.58 3.62
CA TYR A 55 10.51 2.03 3.71
C TYR A 55 10.63 3.54 3.79
N ILE A 56 9.91 4.29 2.95
CA ILE A 56 9.89 5.76 2.98
C ILE A 56 9.37 6.25 4.34
N LEU A 57 8.21 5.75 4.77
CA LEU A 57 7.57 6.16 6.03
C LEU A 57 8.40 5.82 7.27
N THR A 58 9.09 4.68 7.28
CA THR A 58 9.93 4.26 8.43
C THR A 58 11.36 4.80 8.38
N GLY A 59 11.82 5.28 7.22
CA GLY A 59 13.15 5.86 7.02
C GLY A 59 13.26 7.34 7.38
N LEU A 60 12.12 8.04 7.47
CA LEU A 60 12.09 9.44 7.90
C LEU A 60 12.48 9.57 9.37
N LYS A 61 13.45 10.43 9.68
CA LYS A 61 13.72 10.86 11.06
C LYS A 61 12.51 11.64 11.56
N ILE A 62 11.81 11.07 12.52
CA ILE A 62 10.48 11.55 12.91
C ILE A 62 10.59 12.66 13.95
N ASP A 63 11.28 13.75 13.62
CA ASP A 63 11.49 14.87 14.54
C ASP A 63 10.20 15.67 14.77
N ARG A 64 9.21 15.56 13.87
CA ARG A 64 7.90 16.21 13.99
C ARG A 64 6.76 15.37 13.41
N PRO A 65 5.63 15.21 14.12
CA PRO A 65 4.46 14.47 13.62
C PRO A 65 3.92 15.05 12.30
N ASN A 66 3.99 16.37 12.10
CA ASN A 66 3.50 17.04 10.89
C ASN A 66 4.27 16.62 9.62
N LYS A 67 5.58 16.28 9.74
CA LYS A 67 6.38 15.81 8.60
C LYS A 67 5.98 14.40 8.16
N LEU A 68 5.56 13.55 9.11
CA LEU A 68 5.09 12.21 8.81
C LEU A 68 3.79 12.25 8.01
N LEU A 69 2.82 13.08 8.44
CA LEU A 69 1.55 13.27 7.73
C LEU A 69 1.76 13.81 6.31
N ASN A 70 2.59 14.85 6.15
CA ASN A 70 2.82 15.43 4.83
C ASN A 70 3.46 14.43 3.86
N THR A 71 4.45 13.67 4.34
CA THR A 71 5.10 12.65 3.50
C THR A 71 4.15 11.50 3.17
N PHE A 72 3.31 11.10 4.13
CA PHE A 72 2.27 10.12 3.91
C PHE A 72 1.31 10.55 2.79
N MET A 73 0.82 11.79 2.83
CA MET A 73 -0.06 12.33 1.79
C MET A 73 0.63 12.39 0.43
N LEU A 74 1.91 12.77 0.38
CA LEU A 74 2.70 12.77 -0.87
C LEU A 74 2.86 11.36 -1.44
N VAL A 75 3.26 10.38 -0.61
CA VAL A 75 3.39 8.98 -1.02
C VAL A 75 2.06 8.45 -1.54
N ARG A 76 0.95 8.74 -0.85
CA ARG A 76 -0.40 8.37 -1.28
C ARG A 76 -0.78 8.99 -2.62
N GLY A 77 -0.45 10.27 -2.85
CA GLY A 77 -0.67 10.95 -4.12
C GLY A 77 0.13 10.31 -5.26
N ILE A 78 1.44 10.10 -5.07
CA ILE A 78 2.32 9.49 -6.08
C ILE A 78 1.81 8.10 -6.48
N LYS A 79 1.31 7.31 -5.53
CA LYS A 79 0.70 5.99 -5.83
C LYS A 79 -0.53 6.08 -6.70
N MET A 80 -1.39 7.07 -6.45
CA MET A 80 -2.58 7.25 -7.26
C MET A 80 -2.20 7.51 -8.72
N PHE A 81 -1.16 8.33 -8.96
CA PHE A 81 -0.62 8.53 -10.30
C PHE A 81 0.00 7.26 -10.87
N LEU A 82 0.76 6.49 -10.10
CA LEU A 82 1.33 5.20 -10.55
C LEU A 82 0.25 4.18 -10.94
N ALA A 83 -0.83 4.10 -10.15
CA ALA A 83 -1.98 3.25 -10.43
C ALA A 83 -2.68 3.65 -11.74
N LEU A 84 -2.84 4.96 -11.98
CA LEU A 84 -3.39 5.49 -13.22
C LEU A 84 -2.49 5.18 -14.40
N ILE A 85 -1.18 5.44 -14.28
CA ILE A 85 -0.19 5.15 -15.33
C ILE A 85 -0.21 3.66 -15.68
N LEU A 86 -0.22 2.77 -14.69
CA LEU A 86 -0.29 1.33 -14.91
C LEU A 86 -1.55 0.94 -15.69
N THR A 87 -2.69 1.51 -15.29
CA THR A 87 -3.98 1.27 -15.96
C THR A 87 -3.97 1.79 -17.40
N THR A 88 -3.40 2.98 -17.64
CA THR A 88 -3.24 3.55 -18.98
C THR A 88 -2.32 2.73 -19.85
N ILE A 89 -1.18 2.23 -19.32
CA ILE A 89 -0.28 1.34 -20.06
C ILE A 89 -1.00 0.05 -20.43
N TYR A 90 -1.76 -0.55 -19.50
CA TYR A 90 -2.54 -1.76 -19.79
C TYR A 90 -3.60 -1.52 -20.88
N TRP A 91 -4.19 -0.33 -20.91
CA TRP A 91 -5.12 0.07 -21.97
C TRP A 91 -4.43 0.25 -23.32
N LEU A 92 -3.25 0.87 -23.37
CA LEU A 92 -2.47 1.06 -24.59
C LEU A 92 -1.95 -0.24 -25.21
N LEU A 93 -1.84 -1.30 -24.41
CA LEU A 93 -1.52 -2.66 -24.89
C LEU A 93 -2.72 -3.37 -25.54
N ASP A 94 -3.82 -2.64 -25.74
CA ASP A 94 -5.09 -3.07 -26.35
C ASP A 94 -5.59 -4.42 -25.82
N ARG A 95 -5.43 -4.60 -24.50
CA ARG A 95 -5.91 -5.80 -23.81
C ARG A 95 -7.43 -5.74 -23.75
N ALA A 96 -8.09 -6.72 -24.35
CA ALA A 96 -9.56 -6.87 -24.35
C ALA A 96 -10.17 -6.83 -22.92
N GLU A 97 -9.38 -7.17 -21.91
CA GLU A 97 -9.77 -7.30 -20.51
C GLU A 97 -9.56 -5.99 -19.69
N ILE A 98 -9.35 -4.84 -20.34
CA ILE A 98 -9.10 -3.54 -19.67
C ILE A 98 -10.18 -3.17 -18.63
N LYS A 99 -11.45 -3.49 -18.91
CA LYS A 99 -12.56 -3.21 -17.98
C LYS A 99 -12.40 -3.99 -16.67
N SER A 100 -12.12 -5.28 -16.77
CA SER A 100 -11.89 -6.16 -15.62
C SER A 100 -10.65 -5.73 -14.83
N PHE A 101 -9.56 -5.41 -15.54
CA PHE A 101 -8.34 -4.89 -14.94
C PHE A 101 -8.60 -3.60 -14.15
N ALA A 102 -9.28 -2.62 -14.75
CA ALA A 102 -9.55 -1.32 -14.13
C ALA A 102 -10.42 -1.45 -12.87
N ILE A 103 -11.49 -2.26 -12.93
CA ILE A 103 -12.35 -2.52 -11.76
C ILE A 103 -11.54 -3.15 -10.63
N MET A 104 -10.76 -4.20 -10.94
CA MET A 104 -9.92 -4.85 -9.93
C MET A 104 -8.85 -3.93 -9.38
N MET A 105 -8.26 -3.05 -10.21
CA MET A 105 -7.33 -2.04 -9.74
C MET A 105 -7.97 -1.11 -8.70
N VAL A 106 -9.19 -0.63 -8.96
CA VAL A 106 -9.92 0.24 -8.04
C VAL A 106 -10.24 -0.49 -6.73
N VAL A 107 -10.76 -1.71 -6.79
CA VAL A 107 -11.10 -2.50 -5.60
C VAL A 107 -9.85 -2.75 -4.75
N PHE A 108 -8.75 -3.21 -5.36
CA PHE A 108 -7.49 -3.39 -4.66
C PHE A 108 -6.95 -2.10 -4.07
N TYR A 109 -7.04 -0.98 -4.81
CA TYR A 109 -6.61 0.32 -4.34
C TYR A 109 -7.38 0.75 -3.07
N LEU A 110 -8.70 0.57 -3.06
CA LEU A 110 -9.54 0.89 -1.89
C LEU A 110 -9.16 0.03 -0.69
N CYS A 111 -9.06 -1.29 -0.86
CA CYS A 111 -8.60 -2.20 0.20
C CYS A 111 -7.22 -1.78 0.72
N TYR A 112 -6.29 -1.48 -0.19
CA TYR A 112 -4.94 -1.04 0.14
C TYR A 112 -4.94 0.28 0.93
N LEU A 113 -5.81 1.24 0.59
CA LEU A 113 -5.94 2.50 1.31
C LEU A 113 -6.32 2.31 2.79
N PHE A 114 -7.18 1.33 3.10
CA PHE A 114 -7.52 0.99 4.49
C PHE A 114 -6.29 0.49 5.25
N LEU A 115 -5.54 -0.45 4.66
CA LEU A 115 -4.30 -0.95 5.25
C LEU A 115 -3.27 0.17 5.46
N GLU A 116 -3.08 1.00 4.45
CA GLU A 116 -2.15 2.12 4.46
C GLU A 116 -2.49 3.10 5.61
N THR A 117 -3.77 3.44 5.76
CA THR A 117 -4.26 4.29 6.85
C THR A 117 -4.00 3.65 8.22
N TYR A 118 -4.23 2.34 8.35
CA TYR A 118 -3.93 1.60 9.57
C TYR A 118 -2.44 1.65 9.94
N ILE A 119 -1.55 1.41 8.97
CA ILE A 119 -0.09 1.48 9.18
C ILE A 119 0.31 2.89 9.62
N TYR A 120 -0.23 3.92 8.97
CA TYR A 120 0.02 5.32 9.31
C TYR A 120 -0.36 5.65 10.76
N ILE A 121 -1.60 5.34 11.17
CA ILE A 121 -2.09 5.62 12.54
C ILE A 121 -1.20 4.93 13.58
N LYS A 122 -0.79 3.69 13.30
CA LYS A 122 0.06 2.91 14.20
C LYS A 122 1.47 3.48 14.30
N LEU A 123 2.02 3.94 13.18
CA LEU A 123 3.32 4.61 13.13
C LEU A 123 3.28 5.97 13.83
N GLU A 124 2.23 6.78 13.63
CA GLU A 124 2.05 8.06 14.33
C GLU A 124 1.93 7.85 15.84
N THR A 125 1.12 6.89 16.27
CA THR A 125 0.94 6.58 17.69
C THR A 125 2.23 6.11 18.33
N TRP A 126 2.99 5.23 17.65
CA TRP A 126 4.31 4.81 18.12
C TRP A 126 5.24 6.01 18.23
N ASN A 127 5.24 6.89 17.24
CA ASN A 127 6.10 8.05 17.22
C ASN A 127 5.81 9.04 18.36
N ARG A 128 4.53 9.39 18.59
CA ARG A 128 4.12 10.28 19.69
C ARG A 128 4.58 9.78 21.06
N LYS A 129 4.58 8.45 21.27
CA LYS A 129 5.03 7.83 22.54
C LYS A 129 6.56 7.86 22.72
N ASN A 130 7.33 7.75 21.64
CA ASN A 130 8.78 7.58 21.71
C ASN A 130 9.56 8.90 21.48
N LEU A 131 8.97 9.89 20.82
CA LEU A 131 9.53 11.24 20.60
C LEU A 131 10.10 11.91 21.87
N PRO A 132 9.37 12.00 23.01
CA PRO A 132 9.91 12.66 24.21
C PRO A 132 11.09 11.91 24.84
N ALA A 133 11.17 10.59 24.69
CA ALA A 133 12.30 9.79 25.17
C ALA A 133 13.54 9.92 24.28
N ILE A 134 13.37 10.08 22.96
CA ILE A 134 14.46 10.28 22.01
C ILE A 134 15.10 11.67 22.18
N ASN A 135 14.29 12.73 22.25
CA ASN A 135 14.78 14.09 22.48
C ASN A 135 15.53 14.25 23.81
N LYS A 136 15.23 13.41 24.82
CA LYS A 136 15.93 13.43 26.11
C LYS A 136 17.31 12.78 26.03
N LYS A 137 17.51 11.80 25.12
CA LYS A 137 18.79 11.12 24.88
C LYS A 137 19.73 11.91 23.98
N GLU A 138 19.23 12.74 23.08
CA GLU A 138 20.08 13.61 22.25
C GLU A 138 20.56 14.87 22.99
N LYS A 139 19.99 15.17 24.17
CA LYS A 139 20.39 16.29 25.04
C LYS A 139 21.32 15.89 26.20
N GLN A 140 21.70 14.61 26.31
CA GLN A 140 22.69 14.09 27.25
C GLN A 140 23.93 13.66 26.49
#